data_AF-A0A7W6RFI4-F1
#
_entry.id   AF-A0A7W6RFI4-F1
#
_cell.length_a   1.000
_cell.length_b   1.000
_cell.length_c   1.000
_cell.angle_alpha   90.00
_cell.angle_beta   90.00
_cell.angle_gamma   90.00
#
_symmetry.space_group_name_H-M   'P 1'
#
loop_
_entity.id
_entity.type
_entity.pdbx_description
1 polymer ?
#
loop_
_entity_poly.entity_id
_entity_poly.type
_entity_poly.pdbx_seq_one_letter_code
_entity_poly.pdbx_strand_id
1 'polypeptide(L)'
;MRGLLIAGLVTATLALPAAAAEPAPPPADGSSPAAVASQPRQEPGYRLEGNTLHFPGGGTHAIRDTDRETAEKLLRDAYGLVGPRDALVRTRW
;
A
#
# COMPACT_ATOMS: atom_id res chain seq x y z
N MET A 1 -65.40 -10.51 -17.40
CA MET A 1 -65.94 -9.71 -16.28
C MET A 1 -64.86 -9.57 -15.22
N ARG A 2 -64.75 -8.37 -14.61
CA ARG A 2 -63.95 -8.01 -13.42
C ARG A 2 -62.44 -7.92 -13.71
N GLY A 3 -61.79 -6.76 -13.76
CA GLY A 3 -62.04 -5.48 -13.11
C GLY A 3 -61.33 -5.45 -11.77
N LEU A 4 -60.24 -4.67 -11.66
CA LEU A 4 -59.92 -3.94 -10.45
C LEU A 4 -58.97 -2.78 -10.77
N LEU A 5 -59.56 -1.59 -10.79
CA LEU A 5 -58.90 -0.30 -10.61
C LEU A 5 -58.25 -0.28 -9.22
N ILE A 6 -56.99 0.16 -9.13
CA ILE A 6 -56.52 0.84 -7.93
C ILE A 6 -56.00 2.20 -8.37
N ALA A 7 -56.84 3.19 -8.12
CA ALA A 7 -56.53 4.59 -8.18
C ALA A 7 -55.84 5.02 -6.87
N GLY A 8 -54.89 5.94 -7.00
CA GLY A 8 -54.55 6.91 -5.96
C GLY A 8 -53.24 6.65 -5.22
N LEU A 9 -52.25 7.48 -5.47
CA LEU A 9 -51.91 8.56 -4.53
C LEU A 9 -51.02 9.61 -5.21
N VAL A 10 -51.49 10.86 -5.16
CA VAL A 10 -50.78 12.10 -5.48
C VAL A 10 -49.78 12.34 -4.33
N THR A 11 -48.56 12.82 -4.50
CA THR A 11 -48.25 14.25 -4.74
C THR A 11 -46.73 14.44 -4.82
N ALA A 12 -46.35 15.39 -5.66
CA ALA A 12 -45.17 16.26 -5.58
C ALA A 12 -43.84 15.57 -5.95
N THR A 13 -42.98 16.19 -6.75
CA THR A 13 -42.30 17.40 -6.29
C THR A 13 -41.38 17.95 -7.40
N LEU A 14 -41.29 19.27 -7.45
CA LEU A 14 -40.18 20.11 -7.89
C LEU A 14 -39.98 20.42 -9.39
N ALA A 15 -40.13 21.73 -9.63
CA ALA A 15 -39.80 22.47 -10.82
C ALA A 15 -38.36 22.27 -11.29
N LEU A 16 -38.22 22.09 -12.60
CA LEU A 16 -37.01 22.38 -13.34
C LEU A 16 -36.94 23.89 -13.56
N PRO A 17 -35.78 24.52 -13.35
CA PRO A 17 -35.10 25.06 -14.51
C PRO A 17 -33.61 24.72 -14.51
N ALA A 18 -33.19 24.12 -15.61
CA ALA A 18 -31.81 24.13 -16.07
C ALA A 18 -31.49 25.54 -16.58
N ALA A 19 -30.67 26.29 -15.86
CA ALA A 19 -29.97 27.45 -16.41
C ALA A 19 -28.80 27.86 -15.49
N ALA A 20 -27.59 27.66 -16.02
CA ALA A 20 -26.39 28.47 -15.77
C ALA A 20 -26.06 28.84 -14.31
N ALA A 21 -25.21 28.05 -13.68
CA ALA A 21 -24.23 28.58 -12.74
C ALA A 21 -22.94 27.80 -12.92
N GLU A 22 -21.88 28.52 -13.31
CA GLU A 22 -20.51 28.03 -13.40
C GLU A 22 -20.15 27.19 -12.17
N PRO A 23 -19.32 26.14 -12.30
CA PRO A 23 -18.76 25.49 -11.13
C PRO A 23 -17.89 26.52 -10.41
N ALA A 24 -18.39 27.06 -9.30
CA ALA A 24 -17.59 27.85 -8.37
C ALA A 24 -16.34 27.02 -8.00
N PRO A 25 -15.13 27.61 -8.00
CA PRO A 25 -13.96 26.89 -7.55
C PRO A 25 -14.17 26.48 -6.08
N PRO A 26 -13.75 25.28 -5.67
CA PRO A 26 -13.85 24.87 -4.26
C PRO A 26 -13.11 25.89 -3.38
N PRO A 27 -13.57 26.15 -2.15
CA PRO A 27 -12.84 26.99 -1.22
C PRO A 27 -11.45 26.38 -1.03
N ALA A 28 -10.43 27.21 -1.23
CA ALA A 28 -9.05 26.89 -0.88
C ALA A 28 -8.97 26.81 0.65
N ASP A 29 -9.38 25.67 1.19
CA ASP A 29 -9.10 25.31 2.58
C ASP A 29 -7.62 24.96 2.64
N GLY A 30 -6.87 25.95 3.12
CA GLY A 30 -5.44 25.86 3.34
C GLY A 30 -5.13 24.75 4.32
N SER A 31 -4.72 23.59 3.79
CA SER A 31 -3.77 22.68 4.42
C SER A 31 -3.38 21.62 3.41
N SER A 32 -2.36 21.93 2.61
CA SER A 32 -1.44 20.88 2.19
C SER A 32 -0.51 20.58 3.36
N PRO A 33 -0.54 19.37 3.92
CA PRO A 33 0.69 18.74 4.34
C PRO A 33 0.94 17.59 3.37
N ALA A 34 1.92 17.83 2.51
CA ALA A 34 2.77 16.88 1.83
C ALA A 34 2.06 15.72 1.10
N ALA A 35 2.42 15.55 -0.17
CA ALA A 35 2.60 14.20 -0.67
C ALA A 35 3.36 13.41 0.40
N VAL A 36 2.67 12.52 1.13
CA VAL A 36 3.31 11.35 1.71
C VAL A 36 3.76 10.62 0.49
N ALA A 37 4.94 11.01 0.00
CA ALA A 37 5.79 10.12 -0.73
C ALA A 37 5.69 8.82 0.06
N SER A 38 5.05 7.81 -0.52
CA SER A 38 5.36 6.43 -0.24
C SER A 38 6.83 6.28 -0.59
N GLN A 39 7.70 6.87 0.23
CA GLN A 39 9.09 6.53 0.29
C GLN A 39 9.02 5.02 0.48
N PRO A 40 9.63 4.21 -0.41
CA PRO A 40 9.73 2.80 -0.13
C PRO A 40 10.33 2.76 1.26
N ARG A 41 9.53 2.29 2.23
CA ARG A 41 9.98 2.13 3.61
C ARG A 41 11.14 1.17 3.45
N GLN A 42 12.35 1.71 3.41
CA GLN A 42 13.52 0.89 3.58
C GLN A 42 13.27 0.30 4.95
N GLU A 43 12.98 -0.98 5.00
CA GLU A 43 12.81 -1.70 6.25
C GLU A 43 14.22 -2.16 6.64
N PRO A 44 14.98 -1.34 7.40
CA PRO A 44 16.15 -1.88 8.08
C PRO A 44 15.63 -2.95 9.02
N GLY A 45 16.20 -4.14 8.92
CA GLY A 45 15.80 -5.24 9.79
C GLY A 45 16.09 -6.62 9.23
N TYR A 46 16.62 -6.71 8.00
CA TYR A 46 17.33 -7.91 7.59
C TYR A 46 18.66 -7.98 8.34
N ARG A 47 18.92 -9.10 9.01
CA ARG A 47 20.16 -9.34 9.75
C ARG A 47 20.76 -10.69 9.38
N LEU A 48 22.05 -10.73 9.08
CA LEU A 48 22.79 -11.96 8.82
C LEU A 48 23.60 -12.39 10.05
N GLU A 49 23.27 -13.56 10.59
CA GLU A 49 24.02 -14.23 11.66
C GLU A 49 24.53 -15.59 11.17
N GLY A 50 25.84 -15.66 10.88
CA GLY A 50 26.43 -16.88 10.33
C GLY A 50 25.80 -17.25 8.98
N ASN A 51 25.09 -18.38 8.95
CA ASN A 51 24.39 -18.91 7.78
C ASN A 51 22.89 -18.60 7.79
N THR A 52 22.43 -17.75 8.71
CA THR A 52 21.01 -17.48 8.96
C THR A 52 20.70 -16.02 8.66
N LEU A 53 19.70 -15.80 7.80
CA LEU A 53 19.08 -14.50 7.57
C LEU A 53 17.83 -14.35 8.45
N HIS A 54 17.76 -13.28 9.20
CA HIS A 54 16.59 -12.88 10.00
C HIS A 54 15.79 -11.84 9.25
N PHE A 55 14.47 -12.00 9.23
CA PHE A 55 13.55 -11.07 8.56
C PHE A 55 12.99 -10.03 9.54
N PRO A 56 12.71 -8.79 9.09
CA PRO A 56 12.12 -7.75 9.94
C PRO A 56 10.72 -8.11 10.47
N GLY A 57 9.93 -8.87 9.69
CA GLY A 57 8.58 -9.32 10.07
C GLY A 57 8.54 -10.55 10.99
N GLY A 58 9.70 -11.02 11.46
CA GLY A 58 9.85 -12.29 12.16
C GLY A 58 10.08 -13.45 11.20
N GLY A 59 10.77 -14.48 11.70
CA GLY A 59 11.21 -15.63 10.92
C GLY A 59 12.67 -15.57 10.50
N THR A 60 13.17 -16.71 10.03
CA THR A 60 14.58 -16.90 9.67
C THR A 60 14.72 -17.84 8.49
N HIS A 61 15.71 -17.61 7.64
CA HIS A 61 16.14 -18.54 6.60
C HIS A 61 17.59 -18.94 6.84
N ALA A 62 17.84 -20.22 7.13
CA ALA A 62 19.18 -20.75 7.27
C ALA A 62 19.58 -21.61 6.06
N ILE A 63 20.77 -21.37 5.51
CA ILE A 63 21.36 -22.27 4.50
C ILE A 63 22.28 -23.26 5.22
N ARG A 64 21.91 -24.54 5.17
CA ARG A 64 22.74 -25.64 5.69
C ARG A 64 23.69 -26.12 4.60
N ASP A 65 24.78 -26.77 5.00
CA ASP A 65 25.72 -27.42 4.07
C ASP A 65 26.58 -26.47 3.21
N THR A 66 26.88 -25.28 3.73
CA THR A 66 27.81 -24.36 3.07
C THR A 66 28.59 -23.55 4.09
N ASP A 67 29.73 -23.02 3.66
CA ASP A 67 30.52 -22.11 4.49
C ASP A 67 29.77 -20.78 4.70
N ARG A 68 30.05 -20.13 5.83
CA ARG A 68 29.47 -18.83 6.21
C ARG A 68 29.54 -17.80 5.09
N GLU A 69 30.69 -17.65 4.46
CA GLU A 69 30.89 -16.61 3.44
C GLU A 69 30.05 -16.90 2.18
N THR A 70 29.90 -18.18 1.85
CA THR A 70 29.06 -18.62 0.73
C THR A 70 27.57 -18.47 1.05
N ALA A 71 27.13 -18.86 2.26
CA ALA A 71 25.75 -18.68 2.71
C ALA A 71 25.34 -17.21 2.65
N GLU A 72 26.19 -16.32 3.18
CA GLU A 72 25.95 -14.89 3.15
C GLU A 72 25.81 -14.36 1.73
N LYS A 73 26.71 -14.75 0.82
CA LYS A 73 26.63 -14.32 -0.58
C LYS A 73 25.34 -14.79 -1.24
N LEU A 74 24.95 -16.04 -1.02
CA LEU A 74 23.69 -16.61 -1.55
C LEU A 74 22.46 -15.90 -0.99
N LEU A 75 22.43 -15.65 0.33
CA LEU A 75 21.30 -14.96 0.98
C LEU A 75 21.20 -13.51 0.50
N ARG A 76 22.33 -12.81 0.35
CA ARG A 76 22.34 -11.44 -0.19
C ARG A 76 21.85 -11.40 -1.63
N ASP A 77 22.31 -12.32 -2.47
CA ASP A 77 21.91 -12.38 -3.89
C ASP A 77 20.43 -12.74 -4.04
N ALA A 78 19.99 -13.81 -3.37
CA ALA A 78 18.62 -14.32 -3.46
C ALA A 78 17.58 -13.28 -2.99
N TYR A 79 17.90 -12.53 -1.93
CA TYR A 79 17.01 -11.53 -1.36
C TYR A 79 17.30 -10.10 -1.84
N GLY A 80 18.31 -9.90 -2.69
CA GLY A 80 18.72 -8.58 -3.17
C GLY A 80 19.10 -7.65 -2.02
N LEU A 81 19.91 -8.14 -1.07
CA LEU A 81 20.30 -7.40 0.13
C LEU A 81 21.66 -6.71 -0.04
N VAL A 82 21.72 -5.45 0.35
CA VAL A 82 22.96 -4.66 0.37
C VAL A 82 23.17 -4.02 1.74
N GLY A 83 24.43 -3.72 2.06
CA GLY A 83 24.81 -3.09 3.33
C GLY A 83 25.57 -4.02 4.30
N PRO A 84 25.81 -3.55 5.54
CA PRO A 84 26.47 -4.32 6.58
C PRO A 84 25.55 -5.42 7.14
N ARG A 85 26.13 -6.48 7.71
CA ARG A 85 25.40 -7.68 8.20
C ARG A 85 24.27 -7.38 9.19
N ASP A 86 24.45 -6.37 10.04
CA ASP A 86 23.48 -5.97 11.06
C ASP A 86 22.46 -4.93 10.58
N ALA A 87 22.60 -4.42 9.36
CA ALA A 87 21.67 -3.45 8.77
C ALA A 87 21.56 -3.66 7.26
N LEU A 88 21.10 -4.85 6.86
CA LEU A 88 20.86 -5.15 5.46
C LEU A 88 19.55 -4.51 5.00
N VAL A 89 19.58 -4.00 3.78
CA VAL A 89 18.42 -3.40 3.11
C VAL A 89 18.15 -4.17 1.82
N ARG A 90 16.88 -4.55 1.62
CA ARG A 90 16.40 -5.14 0.37
C ARG A 90 16.22 -4.07 -0.69
N THR A 91 16.89 -4.23 -1.83
CA THR A 91 16.83 -3.28 -2.95
C THR A 91 16.01 -3.77 -4.14
N ARG A 92 15.66 -5.07 -4.17
CA ARG A 92 14.85 -5.69 -5.24
C ARG A 92 13.47 -6.05 -4.69
N TRP A 93 12.40 -5.65 -5.37
CA TRP A 93 11.01 -5.93 -4.99
C TRP A 93 10.50 -7.22 -5.62
#